data_AF-A0A2K3N0G0-F1
#
_entry.id   AF-A0A2K3N0G0-F1
#
_cell.length_a   1.000
_cell.length_b   1.000
_cell.length_c   1.000
_cell.angle_alpha   90.00
_cell.angle_beta   90.00
_cell.angle_gamma   90.00
#
_symmetry.space_group_name_H-M   'P 1'
#
loop_
_entity.id
_entity.type
_entity.pdbx_description
1 polymer ?
#
loop_
_entity_poly.entity_id
_entity_poly.type
_entity_poly.pdbx_seq_one_letter_code
_entity_poly.pdbx_strand_id
1 'polypeptide(L)'
;MLHLLKEALDGVVLHDPNIPFVVVDLGCSCGINTINVMDVIIKHITKRYEALGFNPPEFSAFFSDLPSNDFNTLFQLLPPLANSGVSMEECLAANNHRSYFAAGVPGSFYRRLFPARSVDVFHSAFSLHWLSQVPDSVQDKRSNAYNKGRVFIHGASDITANAYKKQFQTDLAGFLSSRSIEMKNKGSMFLVCLGRTSVDPTDQGGAGLLFGTHFQDAWDDLVQEVIIVLIH
;
A
#
# COMPACT_ATOMS: atom_id res chain seq x y z
N MET A 1 3.53 15.74 -1.13
CA MET A 1 2.54 14.67 -1.39
C MET A 1 1.16 14.96 -0.83
N LEU A 2 0.99 15.49 0.40
CA LEU A 2 -0.35 15.75 0.96
C LEU A 2 -1.26 16.65 0.08
N HIS A 3 -0.70 17.58 -0.68
CA HIS A 3 -1.48 18.39 -1.62
C HIS A 3 -2.10 17.54 -2.75
N LEU A 4 -1.36 16.61 -3.34
CA LEU A 4 -1.85 15.69 -4.37
C LEU A 4 -2.94 14.76 -3.82
N LEU A 5 -2.77 14.31 -2.57
CA LEU A 5 -3.80 13.52 -1.89
C LEU A 5 -5.09 14.34 -1.76
N LYS A 6 -5.01 15.57 -1.27
CA LYS A 6 -6.18 16.46 -1.13
C LYS A 6 -6.85 16.74 -2.48
N GLU A 7 -6.07 17.00 -3.52
CA GLU A 7 -6.59 17.20 -4.87
C GLU A 7 -7.36 15.97 -5.38
N ALA A 8 -6.83 14.76 -5.15
CA ALA A 8 -7.54 13.53 -5.48
C ALA A 8 -8.82 13.33 -4.65
N LEU A 9 -8.82 13.79 -3.40
CA LEU A 9 -10.01 13.76 -2.53
C LEU A 9 -11.05 14.81 -2.93
N ASP A 10 -10.67 15.95 -3.51
CA ASP A 10 -11.61 16.97 -3.99
C ASP A 10 -12.46 16.46 -5.14
N GLY A 11 -11.96 15.50 -5.93
CA GLY A 11 -12.69 14.80 -6.99
C GLY A 11 -13.74 13.80 -6.49
N VAL A 12 -13.73 13.41 -5.20
CA VAL A 12 -14.73 12.50 -4.64
C VAL A 12 -16.09 13.20 -4.58
N VAL A 13 -17.14 12.53 -5.05
CA VAL A 13 -18.51 13.01 -4.87
C VAL A 13 -19.02 12.61 -3.49
N LEU A 14 -19.40 13.60 -2.68
CA LEU A 14 -19.97 13.37 -1.37
C LEU A 14 -21.41 12.83 -1.50
N HIS A 15 -21.67 11.73 -0.83
CA HIS A 15 -22.98 11.07 -0.81
C HIS A 15 -23.80 11.51 0.42
N ASP A 16 -25.03 11.00 0.52
CA ASP A 16 -25.90 11.20 1.68
C ASP A 16 -25.13 10.97 3.00
N PRO A 17 -25.11 11.95 3.93
CA PRO A 17 -24.39 11.83 5.19
C PRO A 17 -24.93 10.74 6.11
N ASN A 18 -26.11 10.15 5.83
CA ASN A 18 -26.62 9.00 6.56
C ASN A 18 -25.98 7.67 6.14
N ILE A 19 -25.18 7.67 5.06
CA ILE A 19 -24.44 6.48 4.60
C ILE A 19 -23.00 6.60 5.08
N PRO A 20 -22.45 5.57 5.77
CA PRO A 20 -21.06 5.61 6.21
C PRO A 20 -20.08 5.81 5.05
N PHE A 21 -19.09 6.66 5.28
CA PHE A 21 -18.00 6.93 4.35
C PHE A 21 -16.82 5.98 4.64
N VAL A 22 -16.43 5.21 3.64
CA VAL A 22 -15.46 4.12 3.77
C VAL A 22 -14.15 4.49 3.12
N VAL A 23 -13.08 4.51 3.92
CA VAL A 23 -11.70 4.76 3.48
C VAL A 23 -10.86 3.52 3.72
N VAL A 24 -10.00 3.16 2.78
CA VAL A 24 -9.13 1.98 2.87
C VAL A 24 -7.68 2.37 2.59
N ASP A 25 -6.75 1.96 3.47
CA ASP A 25 -5.31 1.97 3.19
C ASP A 25 -4.86 0.57 2.76
N LEU A 26 -4.27 0.46 1.58
CA LEU A 26 -3.82 -0.79 0.99
C LEU A 26 -2.28 -0.86 1.09
N GLY A 27 -1.80 -1.82 1.88
CA GLY A 27 -0.40 -1.94 2.28
C GLY A 27 -0.07 -1.02 3.46
N CYS A 28 -0.89 -1.08 4.51
CA CYS A 28 -0.85 -0.16 5.65
C CYS A 28 0.36 -0.36 6.58
N SER A 29 1.01 -1.53 6.54
CA SER A 29 2.01 -1.96 7.52
C SER A 29 1.45 -1.85 8.96
N CYS A 30 2.29 -1.50 9.93
CA CYS A 30 1.92 -1.44 11.35
C CYS A 30 2.30 -0.11 12.04
N GLY A 31 2.84 0.87 11.31
CA GLY A 31 3.37 2.12 11.89
C GLY A 31 2.39 3.30 11.87
N ILE A 32 2.78 4.41 12.50
CA ILE A 32 1.95 5.62 12.63
C ILE A 32 1.59 6.29 11.28
N ASN A 33 2.31 5.99 10.21
CA ASN A 33 2.08 6.57 8.89
C ASN A 33 0.66 6.31 8.36
N THR A 34 0.15 5.08 8.53
CA THR A 34 -1.20 4.71 8.07
C THR A 34 -2.29 5.44 8.86
N ILE A 35 -2.08 5.59 10.17
CA ILE A 35 -3.00 6.33 11.05
C ILE A 35 -3.02 7.81 10.67
N ASN A 36 -1.85 8.41 10.45
CA ASN A 36 -1.73 9.81 10.06
C ASN A 36 -2.38 10.11 8.71
N VAL A 37 -2.22 9.22 7.72
CA VAL A 37 -2.84 9.45 6.40
C VAL A 37 -4.36 9.28 6.45
N MET A 38 -4.86 8.31 7.23
CA MET A 38 -6.29 8.16 7.49
C MET A 38 -6.89 9.40 8.14
N ASP A 39 -6.22 9.93 9.16
CA ASP A 39 -6.57 11.18 9.81
C ASP A 39 -6.66 12.34 8.81
N VAL A 40 -5.67 12.47 7.90
CA VAL A 40 -5.68 13.52 6.87
C VAL A 40 -6.85 13.37 5.91
N ILE A 41 -7.11 12.15 5.43
CA ILE A 41 -8.21 11.87 4.49
C ILE A 41 -9.54 12.22 5.15
N ILE A 42 -9.78 11.68 6.34
CA ILE A 42 -11.05 11.83 7.06
C ILE A 42 -11.28 13.29 7.43
N LYS A 43 -10.27 13.97 8.00
CA LYS A 43 -10.37 15.41 8.31
C LYS A 43 -10.65 16.26 7.07
N HIS A 44 -10.11 15.90 5.91
CA HIS A 44 -10.38 16.61 4.66
C HIS A 44 -11.82 16.39 4.20
N ILE A 45 -12.32 15.15 4.19
CA ILE A 45 -13.70 14.83 3.81
C ILE A 45 -14.70 15.45 4.78
N THR A 46 -14.45 15.40 6.10
CA THR A 46 -15.23 16.10 7.13
C THR A 46 -15.42 17.57 6.79
N LYS A 47 -14.33 18.29 6.49
CA LYS A 47 -14.40 19.71 6.11
C LYS A 47 -15.21 19.95 4.85
N ARG A 48 -15.17 19.01 3.89
CA ARG A 48 -15.98 19.11 2.66
C ARG A 48 -17.47 18.96 2.95
N TYR A 49 -17.87 18.08 3.87
CA TYR A 49 -19.27 17.98 4.33
C TYR A 49 -19.71 19.24 5.07
N GLU A 50 -18.89 19.73 6.00
CA GLU A 50 -19.17 20.95 6.78
C GLU A 50 -19.32 22.19 5.88
N ALA A 51 -18.48 22.31 4.84
CA ALA A 51 -18.56 23.40 3.87
C ALA A 51 -19.88 23.39 3.06
N LEU A 52 -20.54 22.24 2.96
CA LEU A 52 -21.87 22.10 2.35
C LEU A 52 -23.01 22.28 3.37
N GLY A 53 -22.70 22.58 4.64
CA GLY A 53 -23.68 22.73 5.71
C GLY A 53 -24.24 21.41 6.25
N PHE A 54 -23.59 20.28 5.95
CA PHE A 54 -23.98 18.97 6.47
C PHE A 54 -23.17 18.58 7.69
N ASN A 55 -23.79 17.82 8.59
CA ASN A 55 -23.05 17.02 9.56
C ASN A 55 -22.29 15.91 8.81
N PRO A 56 -21.02 15.66 9.12
CA PRO A 56 -20.25 14.58 8.49
C PRO A 56 -20.88 13.20 8.76
N PRO A 57 -20.76 12.25 7.82
CA PRO A 57 -21.18 10.87 8.04
C PRO A 57 -20.30 10.17 9.08
N GLU A 58 -20.74 8.99 9.53
CA GLU A 58 -19.84 8.05 10.20
C GLU A 58 -18.73 7.59 9.24
N PHE A 59 -17.50 7.49 9.75
CA PHE A 59 -16.34 7.04 8.97
C PHE A 59 -15.91 5.64 9.37
N SER A 60 -15.67 4.78 8.38
CA SER A 60 -15.01 3.49 8.54
C SER A 60 -13.65 3.52 7.84
N ALA A 61 -12.58 3.33 8.60
CA ALA A 61 -11.22 3.19 8.12
C ALA A 61 -10.80 1.72 8.15
N PHE A 62 -10.49 1.17 6.97
CA PHE A 62 -9.94 -0.18 6.85
C PHE A 62 -8.44 -0.12 6.59
N PHE A 63 -7.70 -0.85 7.41
CA PHE A 63 -6.26 -1.01 7.31
C PHE A 63 -5.99 -2.38 6.71
N SER A 64 -5.56 -2.42 5.45
CA SER A 64 -5.34 -3.68 4.74
C SER A 64 -3.87 -3.94 4.48
N ASP A 65 -3.45 -5.17 4.76
CA ASP A 65 -2.12 -5.67 4.47
C ASP A 65 -2.16 -7.20 4.38
N LEU A 66 -1.02 -7.82 4.06
CA LEU A 66 -0.88 -9.27 4.07
C LEU A 66 -1.19 -9.85 5.45
N PRO A 67 -1.64 -11.12 5.55
CA PRO A 67 -1.85 -11.79 6.84
C PRO A 67 -0.60 -11.84 7.73
N SER A 68 0.59 -11.70 7.15
CA SER A 68 1.88 -11.64 7.87
C SER A 68 2.18 -10.28 8.49
N ASN A 69 1.38 -9.24 8.23
CA ASN A 69 1.55 -7.94 8.85
C ASN A 69 1.26 -8.01 10.36
N ASP A 70 1.97 -7.19 11.13
CA ASP A 70 1.75 -7.08 12.56
C ASP A 70 0.58 -6.15 12.89
N PHE A 71 -0.64 -6.67 12.71
CA PHE A 71 -1.87 -5.97 13.09
C PHE A 71 -1.98 -5.72 14.59
N ASN A 72 -1.31 -6.50 15.44
CA ASN A 72 -1.34 -6.28 16.89
C ASN A 72 -0.69 -4.94 17.25
N THR A 73 0.49 -4.69 16.69
CA THR A 73 1.16 -3.39 16.85
C THR A 73 0.30 -2.26 16.29
N LEU A 74 -0.27 -2.44 15.10
CA LEU A 74 -1.16 -1.42 14.52
C LEU A 74 -2.34 -1.08 15.45
N PHE A 75 -3.02 -2.10 15.99
CA PHE A 75 -4.18 -1.90 16.83
C PHE A 75 -3.85 -1.24 18.17
N GLN A 76 -2.66 -1.50 18.73
CA GLN A 76 -2.18 -0.81 19.93
C GLN A 76 -1.83 0.66 19.68
N LEU A 77 -1.44 1.02 18.45
CA LEU A 77 -1.15 2.41 18.08
C LEU A 77 -2.39 3.24 17.76
N LEU A 78 -3.54 2.60 17.52
CA LEU A 78 -4.76 3.32 17.18
C LEU A 78 -5.21 4.21 18.35
N PRO A 79 -5.43 5.52 18.13
CA PRO A 79 -5.96 6.39 19.17
C PRO A 79 -7.34 5.93 19.64
N PRO A 80 -7.73 6.23 20.90
CA PRO A 80 -9.07 5.97 21.37
C PRO A 80 -10.10 6.76 20.55
N LEU A 81 -11.31 6.20 20.42
CA LEU A 81 -12.41 6.86 19.73
C LEU A 81 -12.87 8.10 20.55
N ALA A 82 -13.16 9.20 19.87
CA ALA A 82 -13.72 10.37 20.54
C ALA A 82 -15.05 10.01 21.22
N ASN A 83 -15.25 10.46 22.47
CA ASN A 83 -16.49 10.31 23.25
C ASN A 83 -16.92 8.87 23.59
N SER A 84 -16.04 7.86 23.52
CA SER A 84 -16.40 6.45 23.79
C SER A 84 -16.56 6.07 25.27
N GLY A 85 -16.88 7.02 26.17
CA GLY A 85 -17.08 6.74 27.59
C GLY A 85 -15.84 6.13 28.29
N VAL A 86 -14.66 6.35 27.71
CA VAL A 86 -13.37 5.85 28.20
C VAL A 86 -13.02 6.54 29.52
N SER A 87 -12.26 5.86 30.38
CA SER A 87 -11.86 6.42 31.67
C SER A 87 -11.16 7.77 31.47
N MET A 88 -11.37 8.72 32.39
CA MET A 88 -10.73 10.05 32.35
C MET A 88 -9.20 9.93 32.26
N GLU A 89 -8.62 8.84 32.78
CA GLU A 89 -7.19 8.54 32.76
C GLU A 89 -6.66 8.20 31.35
N GLU A 90 -7.42 7.42 30.57
CA GLU A 90 -7.08 7.10 29.17
C GLU A 90 -7.28 8.29 28.23
N CYS A 91 -8.30 9.13 28.48
CA CYS A 91 -8.52 10.37 27.74
C CYS A 91 -7.41 11.40 27.98
N LEU A 92 -6.84 11.45 29.20
CA LEU A 92 -5.76 12.36 29.56
C LEU A 92 -4.37 11.86 29.10
N ALA A 93 -4.19 10.55 28.94
CA ALA A 93 -2.95 9.96 28.42
C ALA A 93 -2.87 10.00 26.88
N ALA A 94 -4.01 10.04 26.19
CA ALA A 94 -4.05 10.10 24.74
C ALA A 94 -3.80 11.52 24.21
N ASN A 95 -2.66 11.73 23.55
CA ASN A 95 -2.33 13.01 22.89
C ASN A 95 -3.26 13.38 21.71
N ASN A 96 -4.12 12.45 21.27
CA ASN A 96 -5.06 12.65 20.16
C ASN A 96 -6.20 11.63 20.23
N HIS A 97 -7.36 11.93 19.65
CA HIS A 97 -8.50 11.02 19.52
C HIS A 97 -8.82 10.78 18.05
N ARG A 98 -9.28 9.56 17.72
CA ARG A 98 -9.78 9.27 16.37
C ARG A 98 -11.28 9.54 16.29
N SER A 99 -11.76 9.92 15.11
CA SER A 99 -13.18 10.19 14.83
C SER A 99 -13.78 9.20 13.82
N TYR A 100 -13.27 7.97 13.82
CA TYR A 100 -13.65 6.91 12.88
C TYR A 100 -13.58 5.53 13.52
N PHE A 101 -14.39 4.62 13.00
CA PHE A 101 -14.31 3.19 13.28
C PHE A 101 -13.16 2.57 12.48
N ALA A 102 -12.45 1.62 13.08
CA ALA A 102 -11.25 1.03 12.49
C ALA A 102 -11.39 -0.50 12.41
N ALA A 103 -10.92 -1.09 11.32
CA ALA A 103 -10.82 -2.54 11.16
C ALA A 103 -9.58 -2.94 10.35
N GLY A 104 -8.98 -4.07 10.70
CA GLY A 104 -7.90 -4.69 9.90
C GLY A 104 -8.48 -5.63 8.84
N VAL A 105 -7.88 -5.66 7.65
CA VAL A 105 -8.31 -6.51 6.52
C VAL A 105 -7.11 -7.33 6.01
N PRO A 106 -6.93 -8.57 6.49
CA PRO A 106 -5.81 -9.41 6.09
C PRO A 106 -6.03 -10.01 4.69
N GLY A 107 -5.10 -9.75 3.77
CA GLY A 107 -5.11 -10.33 2.44
C GLY A 107 -4.28 -9.54 1.43
N SER A 108 -3.87 -10.22 0.35
CA SER A 108 -3.21 -9.53 -0.78
C SER A 108 -4.20 -8.60 -1.50
N PHE A 109 -3.80 -7.36 -1.72
CA PHE A 109 -4.56 -6.41 -2.53
C PHE A 109 -4.51 -6.70 -4.03
N TYR A 110 -3.76 -7.70 -4.50
CA TYR A 110 -3.80 -8.09 -5.92
C TYR A 110 -5.08 -8.84 -6.30
N ARG A 111 -5.93 -9.13 -5.30
CA ARG A 111 -7.25 -9.74 -5.43
C ARG A 111 -8.32 -8.95 -4.68
N ARG A 112 -9.56 -9.44 -4.71
CA ARG A 112 -10.69 -8.88 -3.96
C ARG A 112 -10.48 -8.99 -2.46
N LEU A 113 -10.81 -7.91 -1.76
CA LEU A 113 -10.75 -7.73 -0.30
C LEU A 113 -12.10 -7.26 0.27
N PHE A 114 -12.90 -6.57 -0.53
CA PHE A 114 -14.15 -5.94 -0.09
C PHE A 114 -15.35 -6.39 -0.94
N PRO A 115 -16.59 -6.26 -0.43
CA PRO A 115 -17.80 -6.38 -1.23
C PRO A 115 -17.83 -5.40 -2.41
N ALA A 116 -18.70 -5.66 -3.39
CA ALA A 116 -18.83 -4.75 -4.53
C ALA A 116 -19.45 -3.42 -4.07
N ARG A 117 -18.96 -2.29 -4.61
CA ARG A 117 -19.48 -0.94 -4.35
C ARG A 117 -19.57 -0.56 -2.87
N SER A 118 -18.58 -0.95 -2.06
CA SER A 118 -18.55 -0.66 -0.62
C SER A 118 -17.53 0.39 -0.20
N VAL A 119 -16.57 0.78 -1.05
CA VAL A 119 -15.46 1.68 -0.68
C VAL A 119 -15.57 3.03 -1.38
N ASP A 120 -15.49 4.15 -0.64
CA ASP A 120 -15.51 5.50 -1.21
C ASP A 120 -14.12 5.94 -1.68
N VAL A 121 -13.10 5.67 -0.85
CA VAL A 121 -11.71 6.07 -1.13
C VAL A 121 -10.73 4.94 -0.87
N PHE A 122 -9.92 4.64 -1.88
CA PHE A 122 -8.74 3.80 -1.72
C PHE A 122 -7.48 4.66 -1.66
N HIS A 123 -6.61 4.38 -0.71
CA HIS A 123 -5.27 4.93 -0.60
C HIS A 123 -4.25 3.78 -0.67
N SER A 124 -3.14 3.99 -1.36
CA SER A 124 -1.98 3.08 -1.28
C SER A 124 -0.70 3.89 -1.48
N ALA A 125 0.23 3.75 -0.55
CA ALA A 125 1.51 4.44 -0.60
C ALA A 125 2.67 3.47 -0.40
N PHE A 126 3.58 3.45 -1.38
CA PHE A 126 4.80 2.64 -1.38
C PHE A 126 4.54 1.14 -1.24
N SER A 127 3.42 0.63 -1.77
CA SER A 127 3.08 -0.80 -1.69
C SER A 127 3.03 -1.48 -3.06
N LEU A 128 2.55 -0.78 -4.10
CA LEU A 128 2.35 -1.35 -5.45
C LEU A 128 3.64 -1.77 -6.19
N HIS A 129 4.82 -1.42 -5.69
CA HIS A 129 6.09 -1.87 -6.29
C HIS A 129 6.50 -3.28 -5.82
N TRP A 130 5.85 -3.82 -4.80
CA TRP A 130 6.04 -5.19 -4.34
C TRP A 130 5.23 -6.16 -5.20
N LEU A 131 5.91 -7.00 -5.98
CA LEU A 131 5.24 -8.00 -6.80
C LEU A 131 4.50 -9.04 -5.94
N SER A 132 3.45 -9.65 -6.51
CA SER A 132 2.73 -10.75 -5.86
C SER A 132 3.61 -11.98 -5.65
N GLN A 133 4.59 -12.17 -6.55
CA GLN A 133 5.58 -13.24 -6.51
C GLN A 133 6.81 -12.85 -7.35
N VAL A 134 7.91 -13.59 -7.15
CA VAL A 134 9.02 -13.60 -8.11
C VAL A 134 8.52 -14.26 -9.40
N PRO A 135 8.81 -13.72 -10.60
CA PRO A 135 8.37 -14.36 -11.85
C PRO A 135 8.94 -15.78 -11.98
N ASP A 136 8.10 -16.78 -12.26
CA ASP A 136 8.52 -18.20 -12.29
C ASP A 136 9.70 -18.43 -13.25
N SER A 137 9.70 -17.74 -14.40
CA SER A 137 10.75 -17.86 -15.41
C SER A 137 12.11 -17.35 -14.95
N VAL A 138 12.19 -16.48 -13.95
CA VAL A 138 13.48 -15.99 -13.42
C VAL A 138 14.05 -16.90 -12.33
N GLN A 139 13.25 -17.83 -11.83
CA GLN A 139 13.65 -18.86 -10.86
C GLN A 139 14.04 -20.17 -11.55
N ASP A 140 13.51 -20.45 -12.73
CA ASP A 140 13.87 -21.62 -13.52
C ASP A 140 15.26 -21.47 -14.15
N LYS A 141 16.23 -22.26 -13.69
CA LYS A 141 17.61 -22.29 -14.20
C LYS A 141 17.73 -22.63 -15.68
N ARG A 142 16.72 -23.28 -16.26
CA ARG A 142 16.69 -23.65 -17.68
C ARG A 142 16.15 -22.52 -18.55
N SER A 143 15.52 -21.51 -17.94
CA SER A 143 14.97 -20.36 -18.63
C SER A 143 16.06 -19.32 -18.92
N ASN A 144 15.98 -18.71 -20.09
CA ASN A 144 16.84 -17.58 -20.45
C ASN A 144 16.60 -16.33 -19.59
N ALA A 145 15.50 -16.31 -18.81
CA ALA A 145 15.21 -15.23 -17.87
C ALA A 145 15.86 -15.45 -16.49
N TYR A 146 16.49 -16.61 -16.23
CA TYR A 146 17.13 -16.91 -14.95
C TYR A 146 18.13 -15.81 -14.57
N ASN A 147 17.94 -15.20 -13.38
CA ASN A 147 18.75 -14.06 -12.96
C ASN A 147 20.08 -14.51 -12.35
N LYS A 148 20.90 -15.18 -13.15
CA LYS A 148 22.13 -15.82 -12.67
C LYS A 148 23.09 -14.78 -12.09
N GLY A 149 23.54 -15.04 -10.86
CA GLY A 149 24.54 -14.21 -10.18
C GLY A 149 24.01 -12.84 -9.74
N ARG A 150 22.69 -12.64 -9.71
CA ARG A 150 22.09 -11.39 -9.24
C ARG A 150 20.90 -11.63 -8.33
N VAL A 151 20.80 -10.86 -7.26
CA VAL A 151 19.67 -10.92 -6.31
C VAL A 151 18.53 -9.95 -6.68
N PHE A 152 18.81 -8.98 -7.55
CA PHE A 152 17.84 -7.99 -8.03
C PHE A 152 17.97 -7.77 -9.55
N ILE A 153 16.99 -7.10 -10.16
CA ILE A 153 16.90 -6.94 -11.62
C ILE A 153 17.75 -5.79 -12.18
N HIS A 154 18.35 -4.99 -11.32
CA HIS A 154 19.23 -3.92 -11.76
C HIS A 154 20.49 -4.50 -12.43
N GLY A 155 20.77 -4.09 -13.67
CA GLY A 155 21.85 -4.64 -14.49
C GLY A 155 21.62 -6.09 -14.96
N ALA A 156 20.40 -6.62 -14.82
CA ALA A 156 20.04 -7.95 -15.33
C ALA A 156 19.90 -7.96 -16.85
N SER A 157 19.62 -9.14 -17.42
CA SER A 157 19.32 -9.26 -18.85
C SER A 157 17.96 -8.64 -19.21
N ASP A 158 17.80 -8.23 -20.48
CA ASP A 158 16.50 -7.77 -21.00
C ASP A 158 15.39 -8.81 -20.82
N ILE A 159 15.70 -10.09 -20.94
CA ILE A 159 14.74 -11.19 -20.79
C ILE A 159 14.24 -11.25 -19.34
N THR A 160 15.17 -11.16 -18.37
CA THR A 160 14.86 -11.10 -16.95
C THR A 160 14.04 -9.85 -16.62
N ALA A 161 14.47 -8.68 -17.08
CA ALA A 161 13.79 -7.42 -16.81
C ALA A 161 12.36 -7.40 -17.39
N ASN A 162 12.16 -7.98 -18.58
CA ASN A 162 10.84 -8.13 -19.19
C ASN A 162 9.94 -9.12 -18.43
N ALA A 163 10.50 -10.18 -17.82
CA ALA A 163 9.73 -11.09 -16.97
C ALA A 163 9.17 -10.36 -15.74
N TYR A 164 9.98 -9.54 -15.07
CA TYR A 164 9.52 -8.71 -13.95
C TYR A 164 8.49 -7.66 -14.38
N LYS A 165 8.69 -7.00 -15.53
CA LYS A 165 7.71 -6.08 -16.11
C LYS A 165 6.36 -6.78 -16.34
N LYS A 166 6.37 -7.99 -16.92
CA LYS A 166 5.15 -8.76 -17.17
C LYS A 166 4.45 -9.12 -15.86
N GLN A 167 5.19 -9.50 -14.83
CA GLN A 167 4.65 -9.76 -13.50
C GLN A 167 3.98 -8.52 -12.91
N PHE A 168 4.67 -7.36 -12.93
CA PHE A 168 4.12 -6.09 -12.48
C PHE A 168 2.83 -5.71 -13.23
N GLN A 169 2.80 -5.86 -14.56
CA GLN A 169 1.61 -5.56 -15.35
C GLN A 169 0.43 -6.48 -15.01
N THR A 170 0.71 -7.76 -14.76
CA THR A 170 -0.30 -8.75 -14.36
C THR A 170 -0.87 -8.39 -12.98
N ASP A 171 0.02 -8.10 -12.04
CA ASP A 171 -0.31 -7.71 -10.67
C ASP A 171 -1.13 -6.42 -10.63
N LEU A 172 -0.67 -5.37 -11.31
CA LEU A 172 -1.37 -4.09 -11.36
C LEU A 172 -2.74 -4.21 -12.05
N ALA A 173 -2.86 -5.05 -13.09
CA ALA A 173 -4.14 -5.33 -13.72
C ALA A 173 -5.11 -6.03 -12.75
N GLY A 174 -4.63 -7.02 -12.00
CA GLY A 174 -5.42 -7.71 -10.96
C GLY A 174 -5.87 -6.77 -9.84
N PHE A 175 -4.96 -5.89 -9.40
CA PHE A 175 -5.25 -4.82 -8.44
C PHE A 175 -6.36 -3.90 -8.96
N LEU A 176 -6.17 -3.28 -10.13
CA LEU A 176 -7.12 -2.32 -10.70
C LEU A 176 -8.50 -2.96 -10.97
N SER A 177 -8.50 -4.20 -11.48
CA SER A 177 -9.73 -4.97 -11.68
C SER A 177 -10.49 -5.16 -10.37
N SER A 178 -9.80 -5.62 -9.32
CA SER A 178 -10.40 -5.81 -7.99
C SER A 178 -10.96 -4.50 -7.43
N ARG A 179 -10.16 -3.43 -7.46
CA ARG A 179 -10.58 -2.12 -6.93
C ARG A 179 -11.76 -1.51 -7.69
N SER A 180 -11.83 -1.71 -9.01
CA SER A 180 -12.92 -1.18 -9.84
C SER A 180 -14.29 -1.74 -9.46
N ILE A 181 -14.34 -2.97 -8.96
CA ILE A 181 -15.56 -3.66 -8.50
C ILE A 181 -15.95 -3.17 -7.10
N GLU A 182 -14.96 -2.97 -6.23
CA GLU A 182 -15.14 -2.62 -4.82
C GLU A 182 -15.47 -1.14 -4.60
N MET A 183 -14.92 -0.26 -5.43
CA MET A 183 -15.11 1.17 -5.31
C MET A 183 -16.55 1.57 -5.68
N LYS A 184 -17.16 2.43 -4.87
CA LYS A 184 -18.45 3.06 -5.16
C LYS A 184 -18.37 3.91 -6.44
N ASN A 185 -19.52 4.14 -7.06
CA ASN A 185 -19.59 5.05 -8.21
C ASN A 185 -19.12 6.44 -7.80
N LYS A 186 -18.19 7.02 -8.56
CA LYS A 186 -17.58 8.34 -8.27
C LYS A 186 -16.74 8.38 -6.97
N GLY A 187 -16.32 7.21 -6.48
CA GLY A 187 -15.22 7.11 -5.52
C GLY A 187 -13.88 7.49 -6.16
N SER A 188 -12.84 7.59 -5.33
CA SER A 188 -11.49 7.98 -5.77
C SER A 188 -10.44 7.01 -5.26
N MET A 189 -9.30 6.97 -5.95
CA MET A 189 -8.15 6.18 -5.57
C MET A 189 -6.88 7.02 -5.69
N PHE A 190 -6.13 7.12 -4.60
CA PHE A 190 -4.83 7.77 -4.57
C PHE A 190 -3.72 6.73 -4.46
N LEU A 191 -2.85 6.69 -5.46
CA LEU A 191 -1.76 5.72 -5.56
C LEU A 191 -0.43 6.46 -5.66
N VAL A 192 0.53 6.07 -4.81
CA VAL A 192 1.93 6.49 -4.92
C VAL A 192 2.82 5.27 -4.73
N CYS A 193 3.78 5.09 -5.63
CA CYS A 193 4.79 4.04 -5.50
C CYS A 193 6.13 4.55 -6.03
N LEU A 194 7.20 3.82 -5.70
CA LEU A 194 8.49 4.05 -6.33
C LEU A 194 8.37 3.74 -7.82
N GLY A 195 9.08 4.55 -8.61
CA GLY A 195 9.16 4.39 -10.05
C GLY A 195 10.56 4.76 -10.54
N ARG A 196 10.70 4.84 -11.86
CA ARG A 196 11.95 5.18 -12.53
C ARG A 196 11.65 6.08 -13.73
N THR A 197 12.61 6.93 -14.08
CA THR A 197 12.58 7.75 -15.29
C THR A 197 13.29 7.10 -16.45
N SER A 198 14.19 6.15 -16.19
CA SER A 198 14.89 5.38 -17.22
C SER A 198 13.88 4.62 -18.08
N VAL A 199 14.17 4.53 -19.39
CA VAL A 199 13.39 3.72 -20.32
C VAL A 199 13.82 2.25 -20.22
N ASP A 200 15.12 2.02 -20.01
CA ASP A 200 15.75 0.70 -19.92
C ASP A 200 15.36 0.01 -18.59
N PRO A 201 14.60 -1.11 -18.63
CA PRO A 201 14.17 -1.81 -17.42
C PRO A 201 15.30 -2.48 -16.64
N THR A 202 16.52 -2.53 -17.16
CA THR A 202 17.69 -2.96 -16.40
C THR A 202 18.22 -1.84 -15.48
N ASP A 203 17.86 -0.59 -15.72
CA ASP A 203 18.08 0.53 -14.81
C ASP A 203 16.83 0.79 -13.96
N GLN A 204 16.89 0.37 -12.70
CA GLN A 204 15.80 0.52 -11.73
C GLN A 204 15.86 1.82 -10.92
N GLY A 205 16.74 2.76 -11.30
CA GLY A 205 16.90 4.04 -10.61
C GLY A 205 17.18 3.88 -9.12
N GLY A 206 16.43 4.57 -8.27
CA GLY A 206 16.62 4.54 -6.82
C GLY A 206 16.54 3.14 -6.21
N ALA A 207 15.59 2.30 -6.65
CA ALA A 207 15.51 0.90 -6.20
C ALA A 207 16.70 0.07 -6.70
N GLY A 208 17.23 0.39 -7.88
CA GLY A 208 18.45 -0.22 -8.42
C GLY A 208 19.67 0.05 -7.57
N LEU A 209 19.85 1.30 -7.13
CA LEU A 209 20.93 1.64 -6.20
C LEU A 209 20.77 0.95 -4.85
N LEU A 210 19.54 0.90 -4.31
CA LEU A 210 19.27 0.29 -3.01
C LEU A 210 19.57 -1.21 -2.97
N PHE A 211 19.15 -1.97 -4.00
CA PHE A 211 19.22 -3.44 -4.01
C PHE A 211 20.31 -4.02 -4.92
N GLY A 212 20.80 -3.26 -5.88
CA GLY A 212 21.72 -3.73 -6.93
C GLY A 212 23.18 -3.32 -6.74
N THR A 213 23.52 -2.62 -5.65
CA THR A 213 24.91 -2.23 -5.32
C THR A 213 25.39 -2.95 -4.07
N HIS A 214 25.59 -2.28 -2.95
CA HIS A 214 26.13 -2.86 -1.72
C HIS A 214 25.32 -4.05 -1.18
N PHE A 215 24.00 -4.08 -1.45
CA PHE A 215 23.19 -5.25 -1.11
C PHE A 215 23.61 -6.49 -1.93
N GLN A 216 23.85 -6.35 -3.24
CA GLN A 216 24.39 -7.41 -4.09
C GLN A 216 25.82 -7.76 -3.67
N ASP A 217 26.68 -6.77 -3.46
CA ASP A 217 28.09 -6.99 -3.09
C ASP A 217 28.19 -7.82 -1.80
N ALA A 218 27.34 -7.53 -0.80
CA ALA A 218 27.28 -8.32 0.43
C ALA A 218 26.87 -9.78 0.20
N TRP A 219 25.99 -10.06 -0.76
CA TRP A 219 25.68 -11.44 -1.16
C TRP A 219 26.86 -12.11 -1.85
N ASP A 220 27.58 -11.38 -2.70
CA ASP A 220 28.76 -11.89 -3.40
C ASP A 220 29.90 -12.22 -2.43
N ASP A 221 30.13 -11.37 -1.42
CA ASP A 221 31.12 -11.61 -0.36
C ASP A 221 30.79 -12.89 0.42
N LEU A 222 29.52 -13.10 0.80
CA LEU A 222 29.09 -14.31 1.51
C LEU A 222 29.28 -15.60 0.69
N VAL A 223 29.15 -15.51 -0.64
CA VAL A 223 29.38 -16.63 -1.56
C VAL A 223 30.88 -16.90 -1.70
N GLN A 224 31.71 -15.85 -1.80
CA GLN A 224 33.16 -15.97 -1.90
C GLN A 224 33.78 -16.56 -0.62
N GLU A 225 33.26 -16.19 0.54
CA GLU A 225 33.68 -16.75 1.84
C GLU A 225 33.14 -18.17 2.11
N VAL A 226 32.37 -18.74 1.18
CA VAL A 226 31.75 -20.09 1.29
C VAL A 226 30.81 -20.21 2.50
N ILE A 227 30.30 -19.07 2.99
CA ILE A 227 29.33 -19.02 4.10
C ILE A 227 27.95 -19.45 3.58
N ILE A 228 27.63 -19.10 2.33
CA ILE A 228 26.40 -19.52 1.64
C ILE A 228 26.73 -20.07 0.25
N VAL A 229 25.90 -21.00 -0.23
CA VAL A 229 25.96 -21.48 -1.61
C VAL A 229 24.78 -20.90 -2.36
N LEU A 230 25.05 -20.04 -3.37
CA LEU A 230 24.06 -19.77 -4.41
C LEU A 230 23.91 -21.07 -5.20
N ILE A 231 22.76 -21.74 -5.08
CA ILE A 231 22.51 -22.95 -5.85
C ILE A 231 22.49 -22.56 -7.33
N HIS A 232 23.61 -22.74 -8.04
CA HIS A 232 23.80 -22.46 -9.47
C HIS A 232 22.90 -23.29 -10.37
#